data_AF-A0A1F4YE03-F1
#
_entry.id   AF-A0A1F4YE03-F1
#
_cell.length_a   1.000
_cell.length_b   1.000
_cell.length_c   1.000
_cell.angle_alpha   90.00
_cell.angle_beta   90.00
_cell.angle_gamma   90.00
#
_symmetry.space_group_name_H-M   'P 1'
#
loop_
_entity.id
_entity.type
_entity.pdbx_description
1 polymer ?
#
loop_
_entity_poly.entity_id
_entity_poly.type
_entity_poly.pdbx_seq_one_letter_code
_entity_poly.pdbx_strand_id
1 'polypeptide(L)'
;MFGMRKDNSGAVNTAVLLGMVIFVLIAAVVYPLVGDRVADLTNESSENYVGASEADLVSMIPLFYWLAILLVVIGVAIVAIKDST
;
A
#
# COMPACT_ATOMS: atom_id res chain seq x y z
N MET A 1 36.58 -9.67 -32.61
CA MET A 1 35.90 -8.70 -31.73
C MET A 1 34.48 -9.20 -31.47
N PHE A 2 34.27 -9.85 -30.32
CA PHE A 2 32.94 -10.35 -29.93
C PHE A 2 32.27 -9.24 -29.11
N GLY A 3 31.39 -8.47 -29.76
CA GLY A 3 30.60 -7.46 -29.09
C GLY A 3 29.63 -8.15 -28.14
N MET A 4 29.91 -8.07 -26.85
CA MET A 4 29.01 -8.49 -25.79
C MET A 4 27.76 -7.59 -25.87
N ARG A 5 26.71 -8.10 -26.52
CA ARG A 5 25.39 -7.48 -26.47
C ARG A 5 24.92 -7.58 -25.03
N LYS A 6 24.96 -6.45 -24.32
CA LYS A 6 24.25 -6.29 -23.06
C LYS A 6 22.76 -6.23 -23.43
N ASP A 7 22.12 -7.37 -23.30
CA ASP A 7 20.67 -7.54 -23.41
C ASP A 7 20.01 -6.78 -22.26
N ASN A 8 19.70 -5.51 -22.47
CA ASN A 8 18.74 -4.79 -21.62
C ASN A 8 17.30 -5.27 -21.91
N SER A 9 17.10 -6.59 -22.00
CA SER A 9 15.79 -7.21 -22.17
C SER A 9 15.18 -7.39 -20.78
N GLY A 10 14.25 -6.51 -20.39
CA GLY A 10 13.35 -6.76 -19.26
C GLY A 10 13.93 -6.58 -17.86
N ALA A 11 14.98 -5.75 -17.69
CA ALA A 11 15.52 -5.47 -16.37
C ALA A 11 14.57 -4.55 -15.58
N VAL A 12 13.61 -5.14 -14.84
CA VAL A 12 12.86 -4.42 -13.80
C VAL A 12 13.89 -3.78 -12.89
N ASN A 13 13.89 -2.44 -12.84
CA ASN A 13 14.89 -1.68 -12.09
C ASN A 13 14.88 -2.15 -10.62
N THR A 14 16.00 -2.70 -10.15
CA THR A 14 16.15 -3.22 -8.78
C THR A 14 15.75 -2.17 -7.74
N ALA A 15 15.97 -0.89 -8.01
CA ALA A 15 15.55 0.20 -7.13
C ALA A 15 14.01 0.28 -6.98
N VAL A 16 13.25 0.01 -8.03
CA VAL A 16 11.77 0.00 -8.00
C VAL A 16 11.25 -1.18 -7.18
N LEU A 17 11.84 -2.37 -7.37
CA LEU A 17 11.53 -3.55 -6.56
C LEU A 17 11.83 -3.32 -5.08
N LEU A 18 13.01 -2.76 -4.76
CA LEU A 18 13.38 -2.45 -3.38
C LEU A 18 12.44 -1.42 -2.75
N GLY A 19 12.07 -0.38 -3.52
CA GLY A 19 11.10 0.63 -3.10
C GLY A 19 9.73 0.05 -2.79
N MET A 20 9.22 -0.88 -3.61
CA MET A 20 7.95 -1.56 -3.35
C MET A 20 7.99 -2.40 -2.08
N VAL A 21 9.07 -3.15 -1.84
CA VAL A 21 9.24 -3.95 -0.63
C VAL A 21 9.23 -3.04 0.61
N ILE A 22 10.00 -1.95 0.59
CA ILE A 22 10.04 -0.99 1.69
C ILE A 22 8.67 -0.35 1.93
N PHE A 23 7.96 0.03 0.87
CA PHE A 23 6.62 0.61 0.97
C PHE A 23 5.63 -0.35 1.65
N VAL A 24 5.60 -1.62 1.23
CA VAL A 24 4.73 -2.64 1.83
C VAL A 24 5.10 -2.90 3.29
N LEU A 25 6.39 -2.89 3.64
CA LEU A 25 6.83 -3.03 5.02
C LEU A 25 6.36 -1.86 5.89
N ILE A 26 6.52 -0.63 5.41
CA ILE A 26 6.06 0.57 6.13
C ILE A 26 4.54 0.52 6.32
N ALA A 27 3.79 0.18 5.26
CA ALA A 27 2.36 0.03 5.33
C ALA A 27 1.94 -1.03 6.38
N ALA A 28 2.58 -2.19 6.38
CA ALA A 28 2.30 -3.24 7.36
C ALA A 28 2.56 -2.76 8.81
N VAL A 29 3.63 -1.98 9.03
CA VAL A 29 3.96 -1.42 10.35
C VAL A 29 2.98 -0.31 10.79
N VAL A 30 2.41 0.44 9.84
CA VAL A 30 1.44 1.51 10.12
C VAL A 30 0.03 0.95 10.35
N TYR A 31 -0.30 -0.22 9.80
CA TYR A 31 -1.64 -0.82 9.91
C TYR A 31 -2.23 -0.91 11.34
N PRO A 32 -1.47 -1.32 12.38
CA PRO A 32 -1.99 -1.35 13.75
C PRO A 32 -2.50 0.01 14.23
N LEU A 33 -1.82 1.10 13.88
CA LEU A 33 -2.22 2.46 14.25
C LEU A 33 -3.57 2.86 13.64
N VAL A 34 -3.87 2.35 12.43
CA VAL A 34 -5.17 2.52 11.79
C VAL A 34 -6.24 1.75 12.56
N GLY A 35 -5.94 0.51 12.95
CA GLY A 35 -6.84 -0.33 13.75
C GLY A 35 -7.16 0.28 15.11
N ASP A 36 -6.15 0.75 15.83
CA ASP A 36 -6.29 1.43 17.12
C ASP A 36 -7.19 2.67 16.98
N ARG A 37 -6.99 3.45 15.90
CA ARG A 37 -7.82 4.65 15.68
C ARG A 37 -9.25 4.29 15.32
N VAL A 38 -9.47 3.24 14.53
CA VAL A 38 -10.83 2.76 14.22
C VAL A 38 -11.51 2.27 15.49
N ALA A 39 -10.82 1.51 16.34
CA ALA A 39 -11.36 1.03 17.60
C ALA A 39 -11.77 2.18 18.54
N ASP A 40 -10.95 3.23 18.64
CA ASP A 40 -11.29 4.44 19.41
C ASP A 40 -12.53 5.17 18.87
N LEU A 41 -12.75 5.15 17.56
CA LEU A 41 -13.85 5.86 16.92
C LEU A 41 -15.15 5.04 16.92
N THR A 42 -15.07 3.71 16.95
CA THR A 42 -16.25 2.81 16.94
C THR A 42 -16.65 2.30 18.33
N ASN A 43 -15.85 2.53 19.36
CA ASN A 43 -16.17 2.12 20.72
C ASN A 43 -17.07 3.15 21.42
N GLU A 44 -18.28 2.74 21.81
CA GLU A 44 -19.28 3.59 22.48
C GLU A 44 -18.81 4.16 23.83
N SER A 45 -17.80 3.55 24.45
CA SER A 45 -17.20 4.01 25.72
C SER A 45 -16.05 5.00 25.52
N SER A 46 -15.67 5.29 24.27
CA SER A 46 -14.60 6.24 23.92
C SER A 46 -15.14 7.66 23.85
N GLU A 47 -14.35 8.64 24.35
CA GLU A 47 -14.65 10.06 24.19
C GLU A 47 -14.69 10.51 22.72
N ASN A 48 -14.05 9.74 21.83
CA ASN A 48 -13.97 10.02 20.39
C ASN A 48 -15.01 9.26 19.56
N TYR A 49 -15.99 8.60 20.20
CA TYR A 49 -17.00 7.81 19.49
C TYR A 49 -17.77 8.67 18.47
N VAL A 50 -17.82 8.21 17.22
CA VAL A 50 -18.41 9.00 16.12
C VAL A 50 -19.94 8.89 16.03
N GLY A 51 -20.55 7.94 16.75
CA GLY A 51 -21.97 7.63 16.65
C GLY A 51 -22.26 6.35 15.86
N ALA A 52 -23.43 5.74 16.11
CA ALA A 52 -23.79 4.45 15.54
C ALA A 52 -24.03 4.51 14.02
N SER A 53 -24.43 5.67 13.50
CA SER A 53 -24.69 5.86 12.07
C SER A 53 -23.40 5.95 11.26
N GLU A 54 -22.32 6.42 11.87
CA GLU A 54 -21.01 6.62 11.27
C GLU A 54 -20.05 5.45 11.56
N ALA A 55 -20.30 4.69 12.62
CA ALA A 55 -19.48 3.55 13.03
C ALA A 55 -19.32 2.49 11.92
N ASP A 56 -20.37 2.23 11.14
CA ASP A 56 -20.33 1.31 10.02
C ASP A 56 -19.34 1.77 8.93
N LEU A 57 -19.38 3.05 8.55
CA LEU A 57 -18.46 3.62 7.57
C LEU A 57 -17.01 3.63 8.09
N VAL A 58 -16.83 3.96 9.36
CA VAL A 58 -15.50 3.97 10.02
C VAL A 58 -14.93 2.56 10.11
N SER A 59 -15.77 1.53 10.32
CA SER A 59 -15.34 0.13 10.33
C SER A 59 -14.79 -0.35 8.97
N MET A 60 -15.10 0.35 7.87
CA MET A 60 -14.58 0.05 6.53
C MET A 60 -13.20 0.65 6.25
N ILE A 61 -12.70 1.58 7.09
CA ILE A 61 -11.39 2.23 6.90
C ILE A 61 -10.24 1.22 6.74
N PRO A 62 -10.14 0.14 7.55
CA PRO A 62 -9.08 -0.86 7.36
C PRO A 62 -9.13 -1.54 5.98
N LEU A 63 -10.32 -1.72 5.41
CA LEU A 63 -10.48 -2.28 4.07
C LEU A 63 -10.01 -1.29 3.00
N PHE A 64 -10.40 -0.02 3.12
CA PHE A 64 -9.92 1.03 2.21
C PHE A 64 -8.40 1.24 2.30
N TYR A 65 -7.81 1.07 3.49
CA TYR A 65 -6.38 1.15 3.69
C TYR A 65 -5.62 0.12 2.84
N TRP A 66 -6.03 -1.15 2.89
CA TRP A 66 -5.44 -2.20 2.06
C TRP A 66 -5.72 -2.02 0.58
N LEU A 67 -6.92 -1.55 0.23
CA LEU A 67 -7.25 -1.23 -1.16
C LEU A 67 -6.31 -0.15 -1.72
N ALA A 68 -6.06 0.92 -0.96
CA ALA A 68 -5.16 1.99 -1.37
C ALA A 68 -3.72 1.49 -1.59
N ILE A 69 -3.20 0.66 -0.68
CA ILE A 69 -1.87 0.04 -0.82
C ILE A 69 -1.80 -0.79 -2.09
N LEU A 70 -2.82 -1.63 -2.33
CA LEU A 70 -2.88 -2.49 -3.51
C LEU A 70 -2.92 -1.67 -4.79
N LEU A 71 -3.70 -0.58 -4.83
CA LEU A 71 -3.74 0.33 -5.98
C LEU A 71 -2.38 0.99 -6.25
N VAL A 72 -1.65 1.40 -5.21
CA VAL A 72 -0.31 1.95 -5.36
C VAL A 72 0.66 0.91 -5.93
N VAL A 73 0.65 -0.31 -5.39
CA VAL A 73 1.52 -1.40 -5.88
C VAL A 73 1.24 -1.72 -7.35
N ILE A 74 -0.02 -1.83 -7.73
CA ILE A 74 -0.42 -2.07 -9.13
C ILE A 74 0.01 -0.90 -10.02
N GLY A 75 -0.23 0.34 -9.59
CA GLY A 75 0.15 1.52 -10.36
C GLY A 75 1.67 1.58 -10.62
N VAL A 76 2.47 1.32 -9.58
CA VAL A 76 3.94 1.24 -9.71
C VAL A 76 4.36 0.09 -10.63
N ALA A 77 3.73 -1.07 -10.52
CA ALA A 77 4.02 -2.22 -11.39
C ALA A 77 3.73 -1.91 -12.87
N ILE A 78 2.59 -1.27 -13.17
CA ILE A 78 2.22 -0.89 -14.55
C ILE A 78 3.24 0.10 -15.13
N VAL A 79 3.63 1.12 -14.36
CA VAL A 79 4.64 2.10 -14.79
C VAL A 79 5.98 1.42 -15.04
N ALA A 80 6.41 0.55 -14.12
CA ALA A 80 7.67 -0.18 -14.24
C ALA A 80 7.72 -1.10 -15.46
N ILE A 81 6.61 -1.78 -15.80
CA ILE A 81 6.51 -2.63 -16.98
C ILE A 81 6.52 -1.80 -18.26
N LYS A 82 5.75 -0.69 -18.29
CA LYS A 82 5.66 0.20 -19.45
C LYS A 82 7.00 0.83 -19.80
N ASP A 83 7.79 1.25 -18.81
CA ASP A 83 9.11 1.85 -19.04
C ASP A 83 10.18 0.82 -19.47
N SER A 84 9.89 -0.48 -19.38
CA SER A 84 10.77 -1.57 -19.77
C SER A 84 10.53 -2.09 -21.21
N THR A 85 9.52 -1.59 -21.91
CA THR A 85 9.15 -1.98 -23.29
C THR A 85 9.48 -0.87 -24.27
#